data_AF-A0A9N9AH91-F1
#
_entry.id   AF-A0A9N9AH91-F1
#
_cell.length_a   1.000
_cell.length_b   1.000
_cell.length_c   1.000
_cell.angle_alpha   90.00
_cell.angle_beta   90.00
_cell.angle_gamma   90.00
#
_symmetry.space_group_name_H-M   'P 1'
#
loop_
_entity.id
_entity.type
_entity.pdbx_description
1 polymer ?
#
loop_
_entity_poly.entity_id
_entity_poly.type
_entity_poly.pdbx_seq_one_letter_code
_entity_poly.pdbx_strand_id
1 'polypeptide(L)'
;MKYAFHFTYAEAVSSAASLASTSVAITLAVMGQHNQLASPVGSLVVTVAMFDDIICLVILAIVAQIFSDTADGWKIARPIISSVGAIIVGVGLAFVMPAVIHKVRPFVAARSERFWRELFFDFMLVYGGVFSFLAEYAGSTRLLGAFMAGMSLANVSEASQLWEKRVYGIQRWLIPIFFASIGFIIPIRGLFTPTNFGYGVAYSAVATFAKFIAGFVTSMDDKVAIGLAMVARGEVGLVIVKQAFDIGIMNVNAMSVTCWALILCTIIGAVGSNYTIRRLGRPEVVGESNDNSEKPISEDVVDDGSDPDKDSFGNSITCVESSEMFKAFKQLNDNVKSNETIEIIEDTVIEIEETKESQEAEIISEKITDIDCRVHVEVNDESIT
;
A
#
# COMPACT_ATOMS: atom_id res chain seq x y z
N MET A 1 6.96 32.07 -2.98
CA MET A 1 5.87 31.89 -3.97
C MET A 1 5.49 33.20 -4.64
N LYS A 2 4.64 34.06 -4.05
CA LYS A 2 4.21 35.34 -4.67
C LYS A 2 5.35 36.27 -5.08
N TYR A 3 6.29 36.53 -4.18
CA TYR A 3 7.35 37.53 -4.40
C TYR A 3 8.59 36.97 -5.11
N ALA A 4 8.82 35.65 -5.04
CA ALA A 4 10.01 35.02 -5.60
C ALA A 4 9.79 34.45 -7.03
N PHE A 5 8.56 34.05 -7.35
CA PHE A 5 8.23 33.35 -8.60
C PHE A 5 7.11 34.04 -9.41
N HIS A 6 6.69 35.24 -8.99
CA HIS A 6 5.62 36.03 -9.62
C HIS A 6 4.26 35.30 -9.70
N PHE A 7 3.99 34.37 -8.79
CA PHE A 7 2.70 33.68 -8.72
C PHE A 7 1.62 34.58 -8.14
N THR A 8 0.41 34.45 -8.64
CA THR A 8 -0.79 34.92 -7.94
C THR A 8 -0.95 34.17 -6.62
N TYR A 9 -1.78 34.71 -5.71
CA TYR A 9 -2.07 34.03 -4.44
C TYR A 9 -2.72 32.65 -4.66
N ALA A 10 -3.59 32.54 -5.67
CA ALA A 10 -4.26 31.30 -6.02
C ALA A 10 -3.26 30.24 -6.47
N GLU A 11 -2.39 30.59 -7.42
CA GLU A 11 -1.31 29.72 -7.91
C GLU A 11 -0.37 29.30 -6.78
N ALA A 12 -0.02 30.22 -5.88
CA ALA A 12 0.86 29.94 -4.76
C ALA A 12 0.25 28.91 -3.78
N VAL A 13 -1.02 29.07 -3.43
CA VAL A 13 -1.70 28.16 -2.49
C VAL A 13 -1.97 26.80 -3.14
N SER A 14 -2.43 26.75 -4.40
CA SER A 14 -2.59 25.49 -5.14
C SER A 14 -1.28 24.72 -5.27
N SER A 15 -0.19 25.42 -5.60
CA SER A 15 1.13 24.81 -5.72
C SER A 15 1.64 24.30 -4.36
N ALA A 16 1.45 25.10 -3.29
CA ALA A 16 1.80 24.68 -1.94
C ALA A 16 0.98 23.46 -1.47
N ALA A 17 -0.31 23.42 -1.78
CA ALA A 17 -1.17 22.27 -1.47
C ALA A 17 -0.71 21.01 -2.21
N SER A 18 -0.33 21.12 -3.49
CA SER A 18 0.19 20.00 -4.26
C SER A 18 1.52 19.46 -3.70
N LEU A 19 2.39 20.36 -3.22
CA LEU A 19 3.63 20.05 -2.52
C LEU A 19 3.44 19.93 -1.01
N ALA A 20 2.23 19.77 -0.50
CA ALA A 20 2.00 19.37 0.88
C ALA A 20 1.73 17.86 0.97
N SER A 21 1.10 17.27 -0.05
CA SER A 21 0.80 15.83 -0.12
C SER A 21 2.06 14.96 -0.24
N THR A 22 2.07 13.86 0.51
CA THR A 22 3.17 12.88 0.56
C THR A 22 2.71 11.61 -0.18
N SER A 23 3.55 10.98 -1.00
CA SER A 23 3.13 9.76 -1.71
C SER A 23 3.13 8.53 -0.81
N VAL A 24 1.94 8.10 -0.39
CA VAL A 24 1.76 6.82 0.31
C VAL A 24 2.28 5.67 -0.53
N ALA A 25 2.03 5.66 -1.85
CA ALA A 25 2.46 4.59 -2.75
C ALA A 25 3.99 4.42 -2.80
N ILE A 26 4.74 5.52 -2.94
CA ILE A 26 6.21 5.47 -2.96
C ILE A 26 6.76 5.08 -1.59
N THR A 27 6.21 5.64 -0.51
CA THR A 27 6.60 5.26 0.86
C THR A 27 6.38 3.77 1.10
N LEU A 28 5.22 3.23 0.73
CA LEU A 28 4.91 1.80 0.87
C LEU A 28 5.87 0.94 0.05
N ALA A 29 6.16 1.33 -1.20
CA ALA A 29 7.10 0.61 -2.05
C ALA A 29 8.51 0.57 -1.46
N VAL A 30 9.02 1.73 -0.99
CA VAL A 30 10.38 1.80 -0.42
C VAL A 30 10.46 1.09 0.93
N MET A 31 9.50 1.32 1.84
CA MET A 31 9.48 0.67 3.16
C MET A 31 9.26 -0.85 3.03
N GLY A 32 8.41 -1.28 2.09
CA GLY A 32 8.14 -2.69 1.81
C GLY A 32 9.37 -3.44 1.32
N GLN A 33 10.17 -2.83 0.45
CA GLN A 33 11.44 -3.41 -0.03
C GLN A 33 12.44 -3.69 1.10
N HIS A 34 12.33 -2.99 2.23
CA HIS A 34 13.23 -3.15 3.39
C HIS A 34 12.57 -3.84 4.60
N ASN A 35 11.35 -4.38 4.45
CA ASN A 35 10.56 -4.96 5.55
C ASN A 35 10.35 -3.98 6.73
N GLN A 36 10.24 -2.68 6.45
CA GLN A 36 10.08 -1.63 7.46
C GLN A 36 8.62 -1.19 7.64
N LEU A 37 7.66 -1.78 6.92
CA LEU A 37 6.25 -1.37 6.97
C LEU A 37 5.64 -1.50 8.37
N ALA A 38 5.97 -2.59 9.08
CA ALA A 38 5.49 -2.84 10.43
C ALA A 38 6.31 -2.12 11.52
N SER A 39 7.42 -1.46 11.16
CA SER A 39 8.22 -0.74 12.15
C SER A 39 7.50 0.52 12.62
N PRO A 40 7.81 1.04 13.82
CA PRO A 40 7.27 2.32 14.28
C PRO A 40 7.51 3.46 13.28
N VAL A 41 8.64 3.44 12.56
CA VAL A 41 8.98 4.41 11.51
C VAL A 41 8.06 4.24 10.30
N GLY A 42 7.88 3.01 9.80
CA GLY A 42 7.00 2.74 8.66
C GLY A 42 5.54 3.11 8.93
N SER A 43 5.00 2.67 10.07
CA SER A 43 3.63 2.97 10.49
C SER A 43 3.39 4.47 10.65
N LEU A 44 4.34 5.20 11.25
CA LEU A 44 4.26 6.66 11.39
C LEU A 44 4.22 7.35 10.03
N VAL A 45 5.17 7.05 9.13
CA VAL A 45 5.26 7.74 7.84
C VAL A 45 4.03 7.45 6.98
N VAL A 46 3.57 6.20 6.91
CA VAL A 46 2.36 5.83 6.15
C VAL A 46 1.12 6.53 6.72
N THR A 47 0.95 6.53 8.05
CA THR A 47 -0.19 7.18 8.70
C THR A 47 -0.20 8.69 8.43
N VAL A 48 0.94 9.37 8.63
CA VAL A 48 1.06 10.81 8.38
C VAL A 48 0.82 11.14 6.91
N ALA A 49 1.33 10.33 5.98
CA ALA A 49 1.10 10.53 4.55
C ALA A 49 -0.38 10.47 4.18
N MET A 50 -1.16 9.54 4.77
CA MET A 50 -2.61 9.47 4.55
C MET A 50 -3.35 10.69 5.10
N PHE A 51 -2.97 11.21 6.27
CA PHE A 51 -3.59 12.42 6.83
C PHE A 51 -3.29 13.66 5.99
N ASP A 52 -2.05 13.80 5.52
CA ASP A 52 -1.66 14.91 4.64
C ASP A 52 -2.49 14.93 3.35
N ASP A 53 -2.76 13.76 2.76
CA ASP A 53 -3.58 13.65 1.55
C ASP A 53 -5.02 14.13 1.79
N ILE A 54 -5.63 13.77 2.91
CA ILE A 54 -6.97 14.27 3.30
C ILE A 54 -6.94 15.79 3.41
N ILE A 55 -5.96 16.34 4.14
CA ILE A 55 -5.84 17.79 4.36
C ILE A 55 -5.63 18.53 3.03
N CYS A 56 -4.81 17.99 2.13
CA CYS A 56 -4.57 18.59 0.83
C CYS A 56 -5.82 18.63 -0.05
N LEU A 57 -6.65 17.58 0.00
CA LEU A 57 -7.94 17.56 -0.70
C LEU A 57 -8.92 18.61 -0.14
N VAL A 58 -8.90 18.86 1.17
CA VAL A 58 -9.68 19.95 1.78
C VAL A 58 -9.16 21.31 1.33
N ILE A 59 -7.84 21.53 1.33
CA ILE A 59 -7.24 22.78 0.87
C ILE A 59 -7.61 23.05 -0.59
N LEU A 60 -7.59 22.04 -1.46
CA LEU A 60 -8.01 22.17 -2.85
C LEU A 60 -9.48 22.63 -2.96
N ALA A 61 -10.39 22.05 -2.17
CA ALA A 61 -11.80 22.46 -2.16
C ALA A 61 -11.98 23.93 -1.74
N ILE A 62 -11.19 24.39 -0.76
CA ILE A 62 -11.17 25.78 -0.30
C ILE A 62 -10.68 26.70 -1.42
N VAL A 63 -9.54 26.36 -2.05
CA VAL A 63 -8.93 27.16 -3.11
C VAL A 63 -9.89 27.30 -4.29
N ALA A 64 -10.60 26.25 -4.68
CA ALA A 64 -11.59 26.30 -5.75
C ALA A 64 -12.69 27.36 -5.53
N GLN A 65 -13.08 27.64 -4.27
CA GLN A 65 -14.16 28.59 -3.97
C GLN A 65 -13.67 30.01 -3.66
N ILE A 66 -12.49 30.17 -3.06
CA ILE A 66 -11.94 31.49 -2.67
C ILE A 66 -11.79 32.41 -3.89
N PHE A 67 -11.47 31.84 -5.05
CA PHE A 67 -11.21 32.61 -6.28
C PHE A 67 -12.43 32.71 -7.20
N SER A 68 -13.63 32.41 -6.70
CA SER A 68 -14.88 32.70 -7.40
C SER A 68 -15.27 34.19 -7.23
N ASP A 69 -15.86 34.79 -8.27
CA ASP A 69 -16.03 36.25 -8.46
C ASP A 69 -16.86 37.03 -7.40
N THR A 70 -17.25 36.42 -6.28
CA THR A 70 -18.03 37.11 -5.24
C THR A 70 -17.51 36.79 -3.84
N ALA A 71 -17.21 37.84 -3.07
CA ALA A 71 -16.71 37.77 -1.71
C ALA A 71 -17.82 37.43 -0.69
N ASP A 72 -18.32 36.19 -0.70
CA ASP A 72 -19.22 35.65 0.31
C ASP A 72 -18.47 34.70 1.25
N GLY A 73 -18.46 35.01 2.56
CA GLY A 73 -17.84 34.14 3.57
C GLY A 73 -18.39 32.71 3.59
N TRP A 74 -19.64 32.52 3.17
CA TRP A 74 -20.25 31.20 3.01
C TRP A 74 -19.56 30.34 1.95
N LYS A 75 -19.05 30.94 0.87
CA LYS A 75 -18.33 30.21 -0.19
C LYS A 75 -17.02 29.62 0.33
N ILE A 76 -16.38 30.26 1.30
CA ILE A 76 -15.16 29.78 1.96
C ILE A 76 -15.50 28.75 3.05
N ALA A 77 -16.53 29.02 3.84
CA ALA A 77 -16.95 28.13 4.93
C ALA A 77 -17.51 26.79 4.41
N ARG A 78 -18.24 26.79 3.29
CA ARG A 78 -18.90 25.61 2.73
C ARG A 78 -17.94 24.44 2.49
N PRO A 79 -16.84 24.57 1.73
CA PRO A 79 -15.88 23.48 1.51
C PRO A 79 -15.28 22.91 2.79
N ILE A 80 -15.05 23.78 3.79
CA ILE A 80 -14.48 23.36 5.08
C ILE A 80 -15.49 22.51 5.82
N ILE A 81 -16.71 23.03 6.00
CA ILE A 81 -17.79 22.34 6.70
C ILE A 81 -18.16 21.05 5.99
N SER A 82 -18.27 21.06 4.66
CA SER A 82 -18.60 19.87 3.88
C SER A 82 -17.50 18.81 3.94
N SER A 83 -16.22 19.21 3.92
CA SER A 83 -15.10 18.26 3.99
C SER A 83 -14.96 17.65 5.38
N VAL A 84 -15.07 18.47 6.44
CA VAL A 84 -15.10 17.99 7.82
C VAL A 84 -16.31 17.08 8.05
N GLY A 85 -17.48 17.45 7.54
CA GLY A 85 -18.69 16.63 7.58
C GLY A 85 -18.49 15.28 6.87
N ALA A 86 -17.90 15.28 5.67
CA ALA A 86 -17.60 14.05 4.94
C ALA A 86 -16.63 13.14 5.70
N ILE A 87 -15.61 13.71 6.36
CA ILE A 87 -14.68 12.97 7.21
C ILE A 87 -15.41 12.36 8.41
N ILE A 88 -16.21 13.15 9.14
CA ILE A 88 -16.96 12.67 10.32
C ILE A 88 -17.92 11.55 9.93
N VAL A 89 -18.67 11.73 8.83
CA VAL A 89 -19.60 10.71 8.34
C VAL A 89 -18.83 9.47 7.88
N GLY A 90 -17.75 9.61 7.10
CA GLY A 90 -16.93 8.49 6.64
C GLY A 90 -16.35 7.67 7.79
N VAL A 91 -15.75 8.34 8.77
CA VAL A 91 -15.20 7.70 9.99
C VAL A 91 -16.33 7.07 10.81
N GLY A 92 -17.45 7.76 11.01
CA GLY A 92 -18.61 7.19 11.72
C GLY A 92 -19.15 5.93 11.06
N LEU A 93 -19.24 5.93 9.73
CA LEU A 93 -19.63 4.75 8.96
C LEU A 93 -18.59 3.63 9.06
N ALA A 94 -17.29 3.92 9.22
CA ALA A 94 -16.26 2.90 9.44
C ALA A 94 -16.50 2.03 10.69
N PHE A 95 -17.18 2.57 11.71
CA PHE A 95 -17.58 1.81 12.90
C PHE A 95 -18.91 1.07 12.72
N VAL A 96 -19.82 1.61 11.90
CA VAL A 96 -21.17 1.06 11.70
C VAL A 96 -21.19 -0.05 10.64
N MET A 97 -20.42 0.10 9.56
CA MET A 97 -20.43 -0.81 8.41
C MET A 97 -20.11 -2.27 8.77
N PRO A 98 -19.13 -2.60 9.64
CA PRO A 98 -18.90 -3.98 10.05
C PRO A 98 -20.13 -4.63 10.68
N ALA A 99 -20.86 -3.89 11.54
CA ALA A 99 -22.07 -4.39 12.18
C ALA A 99 -23.22 -4.56 11.18
N VAL A 100 -23.38 -3.63 10.24
CA VAL A 100 -24.38 -3.69 9.17
C VAL A 100 -24.14 -4.91 8.29
N ILE A 101 -22.91 -5.10 7.81
CA ILE A 101 -22.55 -6.18 6.90
C ILE A 101 -22.65 -7.53 7.61
N HIS A 102 -22.18 -7.65 8.86
CA HIS A 102 -22.32 -8.87 9.63
C HIS A 102 -23.80 -9.25 9.85
N LYS A 103 -24.68 -8.26 10.02
CA LYS A 103 -26.12 -8.49 10.16
C LYS A 103 -26.81 -8.85 8.85
N VAL A 104 -26.42 -8.24 7.72
CA VAL A 104 -27.07 -8.47 6.42
C VAL A 104 -26.58 -9.76 5.74
N ARG A 105 -25.29 -10.08 5.90
CA ARG A 105 -24.65 -11.27 5.31
C ARG A 105 -25.45 -12.56 5.50
N PRO A 106 -25.85 -12.99 6.73
CA PRO A 106 -26.52 -14.28 6.91
C PRO A 106 -27.89 -14.35 6.21
N PHE A 107 -28.58 -13.22 6.01
CA PHE A 107 -29.88 -13.22 5.32
C PHE A 107 -29.75 -13.45 3.82
N VAL A 108 -28.68 -12.94 3.21
CA VAL A 108 -28.49 -12.99 1.75
C VAL A 108 -27.60 -14.16 1.34
N ALA A 109 -26.53 -14.41 2.09
CA ALA A 109 -25.60 -15.52 1.84
C ALA A 109 -26.26 -16.89 2.06
N ALA A 110 -27.32 -16.97 2.87
CA ALA A 110 -28.12 -18.20 3.04
C ALA A 110 -28.74 -18.72 1.73
N ARG A 111 -28.91 -17.86 0.72
CA ARG A 111 -29.40 -18.26 -0.60
C ARG A 111 -28.28 -18.72 -1.53
N SER A 112 -27.18 -17.97 -1.57
CA SER A 112 -25.98 -18.32 -2.35
C SER A 112 -24.80 -17.43 -1.97
N GLU A 113 -23.67 -18.06 -1.63
CA GLU A 113 -22.39 -17.40 -1.35
C GLU A 113 -21.83 -16.62 -2.56
N ARG A 114 -22.04 -17.13 -3.77
CA ARG A 114 -21.63 -16.44 -5.00
C ARG A 114 -22.44 -15.17 -5.22
N PHE A 115 -23.75 -15.24 -5.02
CA PHE A 115 -24.65 -14.10 -5.17
C PHE A 115 -24.32 -12.97 -4.19
N TRP A 116 -24.01 -13.30 -2.93
CA TRP A 116 -23.57 -12.32 -1.94
C TRP A 116 -22.31 -11.58 -2.39
N ARG A 117 -21.29 -12.30 -2.86
CA ARG A 117 -20.03 -11.68 -3.32
C ARG A 117 -20.22 -10.79 -4.54
N GLU A 118 -21.08 -11.17 -5.49
CA GLU A 118 -21.39 -10.33 -6.66
C GLU A 118 -22.13 -9.06 -6.24
N LEU A 119 -23.21 -9.20 -5.45
CA LEU A 119 -23.99 -8.07 -4.95
C LEU A 119 -23.18 -7.13 -4.06
N PHE A 120 -22.30 -7.67 -3.23
CA PHE A 120 -21.47 -6.87 -2.32
C PHE A 120 -20.44 -6.05 -3.10
N PHE A 121 -19.82 -6.63 -4.14
CA PHE A 121 -18.93 -5.87 -5.02
C PHE A 121 -19.65 -4.73 -5.75
N ASP A 122 -20.84 -5.00 -6.29
CA ASP A 122 -21.65 -3.98 -6.95
C ASP A 122 -22.07 -2.88 -5.96
N PHE A 123 -22.44 -3.27 -4.74
CA PHE A 123 -22.69 -2.32 -3.65
C PHE A 123 -21.48 -1.45 -3.38
N MET A 124 -20.26 -2.00 -3.30
CA MET A 124 -19.05 -1.21 -3.06
C MET A 124 -18.82 -0.15 -4.15
N LEU A 125 -19.02 -0.50 -5.42
CA LEU A 125 -18.87 0.44 -6.55
C LEU A 125 -19.93 1.54 -6.51
N VAL A 126 -21.20 1.18 -6.31
CA VAL A 126 -22.30 2.16 -6.22
C VAL A 126 -22.12 3.04 -4.99
N TYR A 127 -21.76 2.46 -3.85
CA TYR A 127 -21.51 3.17 -2.60
C TYR A 127 -20.39 4.20 -2.76
N GLY A 128 -19.26 3.83 -3.38
CA GLY A 128 -18.18 4.75 -3.70
C GLY A 128 -18.65 5.90 -4.59
N GLY A 129 -19.37 5.59 -5.68
CA GLY A 129 -19.91 6.61 -6.59
C GLY A 129 -20.89 7.58 -5.92
N VAL A 130 -21.79 7.05 -5.08
CA VAL A 130 -22.75 7.86 -4.31
C VAL A 130 -22.02 8.77 -3.33
N PHE A 131 -21.02 8.26 -2.61
CA PHE A 131 -20.26 9.07 -1.66
C PHE A 131 -19.45 10.17 -2.37
N SER A 132 -18.83 9.87 -3.51
CA SER A 132 -18.16 10.86 -4.36
C SER A 132 -19.11 11.95 -4.84
N PHE A 133 -20.32 11.57 -5.30
CA PHE A 133 -21.33 12.50 -5.75
C PHE A 133 -21.84 13.39 -4.61
N LEU A 134 -22.17 12.80 -3.45
CA LEU A 134 -22.63 13.54 -2.27
C LEU A 134 -21.57 14.51 -1.75
N ALA A 135 -20.29 14.10 -1.75
CA ALA A 135 -19.19 14.96 -1.34
C ALA A 135 -19.05 16.18 -2.25
N GLU A 136 -19.10 15.99 -3.58
CA GLU A 136 -19.06 17.09 -4.55
C GLU A 136 -20.29 18.00 -4.43
N TYR A 137 -21.49 17.41 -4.30
CA TYR A 137 -22.73 18.16 -4.12
C TYR A 137 -22.71 19.02 -2.84
N ALA A 138 -22.17 18.49 -1.74
CA ALA A 138 -22.00 19.23 -0.49
C ALA A 138 -20.99 20.39 -0.63
N GLY A 139 -20.07 20.33 -1.59
CA GLY A 139 -19.04 21.35 -1.84
C GLY A 139 -17.61 20.93 -1.50
N SER A 140 -17.40 19.64 -1.23
CA SER A 140 -16.06 19.04 -1.11
C SER A 140 -15.58 18.49 -2.46
N THR A 141 -14.52 17.67 -2.47
CA THR A 141 -13.99 17.04 -3.69
C THR A 141 -14.55 15.64 -3.89
N ARG A 142 -14.71 15.24 -5.17
CA ARG A 142 -15.05 13.85 -5.54
C ARG A 142 -14.07 12.83 -4.98
N LEU A 143 -12.78 13.19 -4.93
CA LEU A 143 -11.71 12.35 -4.41
C LEU A 143 -11.87 12.09 -2.91
N LEU A 144 -12.19 13.12 -2.13
CA LEU A 144 -12.45 12.95 -0.69
C LEU A 144 -13.62 11.99 -0.45
N GLY A 145 -14.70 12.12 -1.24
CA GLY A 145 -15.85 11.22 -1.14
C GLY A 145 -15.48 9.76 -1.44
N ALA A 146 -14.72 9.51 -2.51
CA ALA A 146 -14.26 8.16 -2.86
C ALA A 146 -13.39 7.55 -1.77
N PHE A 147 -12.45 8.35 -1.24
CA PHE A 147 -11.55 7.94 -0.17
C PHE A 147 -12.32 7.60 1.12
N MET A 148 -13.29 8.43 1.51
CA MET A 148 -14.11 8.18 2.71
C MET A 148 -15.01 6.96 2.57
N ALA A 149 -15.53 6.68 1.37
CA ALA A 149 -16.25 5.44 1.10
C ALA A 149 -15.35 4.21 1.31
N GLY A 150 -14.15 4.20 0.72
CA GLY A 150 -13.18 3.12 0.90
C GLY A 150 -12.77 2.95 2.37
N MET A 151 -12.47 4.04 3.07
CA MET A 151 -12.12 4.03 4.49
C MET A 151 -13.25 3.46 5.36
N SER A 152 -14.51 3.79 5.07
CA SER A 152 -15.65 3.25 5.82
C SER A 152 -15.83 1.74 5.70
N LEU A 153 -15.22 1.11 4.69
CA LEU A 153 -15.23 -0.34 4.48
C LEU A 153 -13.90 -1.01 4.88
N ALA A 154 -12.90 -0.24 5.30
CA ALA A 154 -11.56 -0.76 5.60
C ALA A 154 -11.55 -1.79 6.76
N ASN A 155 -12.49 -1.68 7.70
CA ASN A 155 -12.64 -2.63 8.81
C ASN A 155 -13.42 -3.91 8.44
N VAL A 156 -13.83 -4.06 7.18
CA VAL A 156 -14.56 -5.21 6.68
C VAL A 156 -13.60 -6.06 5.86
N SER A 157 -13.08 -7.14 6.46
CA SER A 157 -12.10 -8.02 5.80
C SER A 157 -12.59 -8.63 4.49
N GLU A 158 -13.89 -8.94 4.40
CA GLU A 158 -14.49 -9.43 3.15
C GLU A 158 -14.43 -8.37 2.03
N ALA A 159 -14.57 -7.08 2.38
CA ALA A 159 -14.52 -5.99 1.41
C ALA A 159 -13.11 -5.84 0.82
N SER A 160 -12.08 -5.86 1.67
CA SER A 160 -10.68 -5.73 1.21
C SER A 160 -10.26 -6.92 0.34
N GLN A 161 -10.57 -8.15 0.76
CA GLN A 161 -10.25 -9.36 -0.02
C GLN A 161 -10.98 -9.37 -1.37
N LEU A 162 -12.25 -9.00 -1.40
CA LEU A 162 -13.04 -8.96 -2.63
C LEU A 162 -12.55 -7.87 -3.59
N TRP A 163 -12.21 -6.70 -3.05
CA TRP A 163 -11.61 -5.61 -3.81
C TRP A 163 -10.28 -6.02 -4.43
N GLU A 164 -9.37 -6.59 -3.64
CA GLU A 164 -8.07 -7.06 -4.12
C GLU A 164 -8.24 -8.09 -5.24
N LYS A 165 -9.04 -9.14 -5.02
CA LYS A 165 -9.25 -10.19 -6.02
C LYS A 165 -9.85 -9.68 -7.34
N ARG A 166 -10.81 -8.76 -7.30
CA ARG A 166 -11.52 -8.30 -8.51
C ARG A 166 -10.88 -7.09 -9.18
N VAL A 167 -10.31 -6.18 -8.39
CA VAL A 167 -9.84 -4.88 -8.88
C VAL A 167 -8.34 -4.91 -9.17
N TYR A 168 -7.54 -5.78 -8.55
CA TYR A 168 -6.08 -5.81 -8.77
C TYR A 168 -5.68 -5.88 -10.25
N GLY A 169 -6.32 -6.77 -11.02
CA GLY A 169 -6.08 -6.90 -12.46
C GLY A 169 -6.41 -5.62 -13.24
N ILE A 170 -7.53 -4.97 -12.90
CA ILE A 170 -7.97 -3.72 -13.53
C ILE A 170 -7.06 -2.55 -13.12
N GLN A 171 -6.71 -2.48 -11.84
CA GLN A 171 -5.85 -1.45 -11.25
C GLN A 171 -4.46 -1.44 -11.89
N ARG A 172 -3.91 -2.61 -12.26
CA ARG A 172 -2.63 -2.73 -12.98
C ARG A 172 -2.63 -1.98 -14.31
N TRP A 173 -3.79 -1.86 -14.97
CA TRP A 173 -3.96 -1.06 -16.19
C TRP A 173 -4.36 0.39 -15.90
N LEU A 174 -5.24 0.62 -14.92
CA LEU A 174 -5.74 1.95 -14.59
C LEU A 174 -4.64 2.88 -14.06
N ILE A 175 -3.70 2.37 -13.25
CA ILE A 175 -2.63 3.20 -12.67
C ILE A 175 -1.73 3.80 -13.76
N PRO A 176 -1.14 3.03 -14.70
CA PRO A 176 -0.37 3.58 -15.81
C PRO A 176 -1.18 4.55 -16.68
N ILE A 177 -2.45 4.24 -16.98
CA ILE A 177 -3.33 5.10 -17.78
C ILE A 177 -3.58 6.44 -17.06
N PHE A 178 -3.82 6.41 -15.74
CA PHE A 178 -3.99 7.59 -14.92
C PHE A 178 -2.73 8.48 -14.96
N PHE A 179 -1.55 7.90 -14.75
CA PHE A 179 -0.30 8.67 -14.80
C PHE A 179 0.02 9.17 -16.21
N ALA A 180 -0.26 8.39 -17.25
CA ALA A 180 -0.13 8.82 -18.64
C ALA A 180 -1.07 10.00 -18.95
N SER A 181 -2.33 9.93 -18.51
CA SER A 181 -3.31 11.01 -18.69
C SER A 181 -2.85 12.31 -18.03
N ILE A 182 -2.25 12.25 -16.84
CA ILE A 182 -1.69 13.44 -16.21
C ILE A 182 -0.43 13.90 -16.94
N GLY A 183 0.45 12.99 -17.36
CA GLY A 183 1.64 13.31 -18.14
C GLY A 183 1.32 14.09 -19.43
N PHE A 184 0.26 13.72 -20.15
CA PHE A 184 -0.15 14.40 -21.39
C PHE A 184 -0.70 15.82 -21.18
N ILE A 185 -1.25 16.14 -20.01
CA ILE A 185 -1.74 17.50 -19.74
C ILE A 185 -0.60 18.47 -19.42
N ILE A 186 0.58 17.96 -19.05
CA ILE A 186 1.70 18.80 -18.65
C ILE A 186 2.28 19.51 -19.88
N PRO A 187 2.35 20.85 -19.88
CA PRO A 187 2.85 21.61 -21.03
C PRO A 187 4.36 21.45 -21.17
N ILE A 188 4.80 20.48 -21.98
CA ILE A 188 6.22 20.14 -22.21
C ILE A 188 7.03 21.36 -22.65
N ARG A 189 6.47 22.21 -23.52
CA ARG A 189 7.15 23.45 -23.97
C ARG A 189 7.37 24.43 -22.81
N GLY A 190 6.43 24.52 -21.88
CA GLY A 190 6.54 25.35 -20.68
C GLY A 190 7.56 24.80 -19.69
N LEU A 191 7.66 23.48 -19.55
CA LEU A 191 8.65 22.81 -18.68
C LEU A 191 10.08 23.14 -19.10
N PHE A 192 10.42 23.02 -20.39
CA PHE A 192 11.78 23.22 -20.86
C PHE A 192 12.20 24.68 -21.05
N THR A 193 11.38 25.63 -20.57
CA THR A 193 11.79 27.02 -20.51
C THR A 193 12.81 27.20 -19.37
N PRO A 194 14.01 27.77 -19.61
CA PRO A 194 15.07 27.86 -18.60
C PRO A 194 14.63 28.55 -17.29
N THR A 195 13.76 29.55 -17.39
CA THR A 195 13.18 30.25 -16.23
C THR A 195 12.31 29.33 -15.38
N ASN A 196 11.41 28.57 -16.02
CA ASN A 196 10.50 27.67 -15.33
C ASN A 196 11.25 26.48 -14.71
N PHE A 197 12.28 25.97 -15.39
CA PHE A 197 13.18 24.95 -14.83
C PHE A 197 13.91 25.47 -13.59
N GLY A 198 14.54 26.65 -13.67
CA GLY A 198 15.27 27.24 -12.55
C GLY A 198 14.37 27.49 -11.33
N TYR A 199 13.16 28.01 -11.56
CA TYR A 199 12.16 28.17 -10.50
C TYR A 199 11.67 26.83 -9.94
N GLY A 200 11.48 25.81 -10.79
CA GLY A 200 11.13 24.45 -10.36
C GLY A 200 12.19 23.82 -9.46
N VAL A 201 13.47 23.97 -9.80
CA VAL A 201 14.59 23.52 -8.96
C VAL A 201 14.60 24.26 -7.63
N ALA A 202 14.57 25.60 -7.64
CA ALA A 202 14.54 26.39 -6.42
C ALA A 202 13.34 26.03 -5.52
N TYR A 203 12.18 25.79 -6.13
CA TYR A 203 10.98 25.43 -5.39
C TYR A 203 11.05 24.02 -4.80
N SER A 204 11.58 23.04 -5.55
CA SER A 204 11.84 21.69 -5.02
C SER A 204 12.79 21.70 -3.83
N ALA A 205 13.82 22.53 -3.84
CA ALA A 205 14.75 22.64 -2.72
C ALA A 205 14.03 23.11 -1.44
N VAL A 206 13.19 24.14 -1.54
CA VAL A 206 12.40 24.64 -0.41
C VAL A 206 11.40 23.59 0.08
N ALA A 207 10.69 22.93 -0.85
CA ALA A 207 9.69 21.92 -0.50
C ALA A 207 10.31 20.67 0.14
N THR A 208 11.45 20.21 -0.37
CA THR A 208 12.23 19.12 0.20
C THR A 208 12.71 19.49 1.60
N PHE A 209 13.28 20.70 1.77
CA PHE A 209 13.76 21.14 3.08
C PHE A 209 12.64 21.25 4.12
N ALA A 210 11.48 21.80 3.73
CA ALA A 210 10.33 21.92 4.62
C ALA A 210 9.84 20.54 5.12
N LYS A 211 9.73 19.55 4.24
CA LYS A 211 9.34 18.18 4.63
C LYS A 211 10.44 17.44 5.38
N PHE A 212 11.69 17.64 5.01
CA PHE A 212 12.82 17.04 5.70
C PHE A 212 12.87 17.44 7.18
N ILE A 213 12.63 18.73 7.48
CA ILE A 213 12.55 19.23 8.86
C ILE A 213 11.42 18.55 9.66
N ALA A 214 10.31 18.18 9.01
CA ALA A 214 9.19 17.54 9.71
C ALA A 214 9.62 16.23 10.40
N GLY A 215 10.60 15.50 9.86
CA GLY A 215 11.17 14.32 10.51
C GLY A 215 11.84 14.62 11.86
N PHE A 216 12.37 15.82 12.06
CA PHE A 216 13.02 16.23 13.30
C PHE A 216 12.05 16.65 14.42
N VAL A 217 10.77 16.86 14.07
CA VAL A 217 9.70 17.11 15.05
C VAL A 217 9.39 15.83 15.84
N THR A 218 9.73 14.66 15.28
CA THR A 218 9.52 13.38 15.93
C THR A 218 10.52 13.15 17.07
N SER A 219 10.08 12.42 18.09
CA SER A 219 10.94 11.99 19.22
C SER A 219 11.80 10.77 18.88
N MET A 220 11.70 10.23 17.68
CA MET A 220 12.40 9.02 17.25
C MET A 220 13.84 9.35 16.84
N ASP A 221 14.75 8.37 16.92
CA ASP A 221 16.15 8.59 16.55
C ASP A 221 16.34 8.68 15.02
N ASP A 222 15.46 8.02 14.24
CA ASP A 222 15.53 7.90 12.78
C ASP A 222 14.97 9.13 12.03
N LYS A 223 15.19 10.34 12.57
CA LYS A 223 14.63 11.62 12.09
C LYS A 223 14.91 11.88 10.61
N VAL A 224 16.12 11.56 10.16
CA VAL A 224 16.56 11.75 8.78
C VAL A 224 15.81 10.81 7.84
N ALA A 225 15.62 9.54 8.23
CA ALA A 225 14.89 8.57 7.44
C ALA A 225 13.40 8.95 7.33
N ILE A 226 12.79 9.37 8.45
CA ILE A 226 11.41 9.88 8.49
C ILE A 226 11.27 11.10 7.58
N GLY A 227 12.15 12.09 7.74
CA GLY A 227 12.11 13.34 6.96
C GLY A 227 12.23 13.09 5.46
N LEU A 228 13.18 12.25 5.03
CA LEU A 228 13.35 11.91 3.60
C LEU A 228 12.20 11.05 3.06
N ALA A 229 11.65 10.15 3.87
CA ALA A 229 10.49 9.35 3.48
C ALA A 229 9.23 10.19 3.25
N MET A 230 9.14 11.38 3.87
CA MET A 230 8.04 12.34 3.69
C MET A 230 8.24 13.33 2.54
N VAL A 231 9.41 13.34 1.88
CA VAL A 231 9.69 14.27 0.76
C VAL A 231 9.02 13.82 -0.53
N ALA A 232 8.93 12.49 -0.74
CA ALA A 232 8.44 11.92 -1.98
C ALA A 232 7.00 12.38 -2.28
N ARG A 233 6.77 12.82 -3.52
CA ARG A 233 5.48 13.32 -3.98
C ARG A 233 4.83 12.31 -4.90
N GLY A 234 3.50 12.31 -4.89
CA GLY A 234 2.71 11.25 -5.49
C GLY A 234 1.69 11.75 -6.47
N GLU A 235 0.85 10.81 -6.86
CA GLU A 235 -0.36 10.96 -7.65
C GLU A 235 -1.23 12.13 -7.19
N VAL A 236 -1.46 12.29 -5.88
CA VAL A 236 -2.36 13.30 -5.33
C VAL A 236 -1.87 14.71 -5.64
N GLY A 237 -0.57 14.97 -5.52
CA GLY A 237 0.03 16.27 -5.86
C GLY A 237 -0.18 16.64 -7.34
N LEU A 238 0.01 15.67 -8.24
CA LEU A 238 -0.23 15.86 -9.68
C LEU A 238 -1.72 16.09 -10.01
N VAL A 239 -2.62 15.40 -9.31
CA VAL A 239 -4.08 15.62 -9.47
C VAL A 239 -4.48 17.01 -9.00
N ILE A 240 -3.93 17.51 -7.89
CA ILE A 240 -4.20 18.86 -7.39
C ILE A 240 -3.79 19.91 -8.43
N VAL A 241 -2.59 19.78 -9.01
CA VAL A 241 -2.11 20.69 -10.06
C VAL A 241 -3.02 20.66 -11.28
N LYS A 242 -3.39 19.46 -11.74
CA LYS A 242 -4.27 19.28 -12.89
C LYS A 242 -5.64 19.90 -12.64
N GLN A 243 -6.25 19.63 -11.48
CA GLN A 243 -7.54 20.18 -11.12
C GLN A 243 -7.49 21.70 -11.02
N ALA A 244 -6.43 22.27 -10.43
CA ALA A 244 -6.25 23.71 -10.32
C ALA A 244 -6.04 24.40 -11.68
N PHE A 245 -5.40 23.70 -12.63
CA PHE A 245 -5.28 24.17 -14.02
C PHE A 245 -6.63 24.16 -14.73
N ASP A 246 -7.41 23.08 -14.62
CA ASP A 246 -8.72 22.94 -15.28
C ASP A 246 -9.73 24.00 -14.84
N ILE A 247 -9.72 24.38 -13.56
CA ILE A 247 -10.58 25.44 -13.01
C ILE A 247 -10.05 26.86 -13.26
N GLY A 248 -8.94 26.99 -13.98
CA GLY A 248 -8.35 28.28 -14.37
C GLY A 248 -7.57 29.00 -13.26
N ILE A 249 -7.29 28.35 -12.14
CA ILE A 249 -6.51 28.92 -11.04
C ILE A 249 -5.03 28.98 -11.38
N MET A 250 -4.52 28.00 -12.11
CA MET A 250 -3.10 27.95 -12.50
C MET A 250 -2.90 28.24 -13.98
N ASN A 251 -1.99 29.15 -14.30
CA ASN A 251 -1.49 29.31 -15.67
C ASN A 251 -0.41 28.25 -15.99
N VAL A 252 -0.10 28.09 -17.27
CA VAL A 252 0.92 27.20 -17.86
C VAL A 252 2.28 27.34 -17.16
N ASN A 253 2.70 28.55 -16.81
CA ASN A 253 3.98 28.78 -16.13
C ASN A 253 3.97 28.24 -14.69
N ALA A 254 2.92 28.54 -13.92
CA ALA A 254 2.77 28.02 -12.56
C ALA A 254 2.66 26.49 -12.55
N MET A 255 1.90 25.94 -13.50
CA MET A 255 1.78 24.49 -13.70
C MET A 255 3.14 23.86 -13.98
N SER A 256 3.92 24.43 -14.90
CA SER A 256 5.24 23.93 -15.29
C SER A 256 6.23 23.92 -14.13
N VAL A 257 6.32 25.03 -13.37
CA VAL A 257 7.21 25.16 -12.22
C VAL A 257 6.85 24.15 -11.13
N THR A 258 5.55 23.99 -10.83
CA THR A 258 5.07 23.05 -9.82
C THR A 258 5.25 21.59 -10.24
N CYS A 259 5.05 21.26 -11.52
CA CYS A 259 5.35 19.93 -12.05
C CYS A 259 6.85 19.59 -11.93
N TRP A 260 7.76 20.53 -12.26
CA TRP A 260 9.19 20.32 -12.02
C TRP A 260 9.49 20.05 -10.55
N ALA A 261 8.89 20.83 -9.66
CA ALA A 261 9.09 20.65 -8.23
C ALA A 261 8.60 19.27 -7.74
N LEU A 262 7.43 18.83 -8.20
CA LEU A 262 6.88 17.51 -7.90
C LEU A 262 7.81 16.40 -8.38
N ILE A 263 8.27 16.45 -9.63
CA ILE A 263 9.18 15.44 -10.20
C ILE A 263 10.49 15.37 -9.42
N LEU A 264 11.11 16.52 -9.14
CA LEU A 264 12.38 16.57 -8.41
C LEU A 264 12.25 16.10 -6.97
N CYS A 265 11.22 16.54 -6.23
CA CYS A 265 10.95 16.04 -4.88
C CYS A 265 10.68 14.53 -4.87
N THR A 266 10.01 14.00 -5.89
CA THR A 266 9.77 12.55 -6.03
C THR A 266 11.07 11.78 -6.15
N ILE A 267 11.98 12.21 -7.04
CA ILE A 267 13.29 11.58 -7.23
C ILE A 267 14.13 11.68 -5.95
N ILE A 268 14.24 12.89 -5.39
CA ILE A 268 15.03 13.13 -4.17
C ILE A 268 14.49 12.32 -3.00
N GLY A 269 13.17 12.33 -2.80
CA GLY A 269 12.51 11.60 -1.73
C GLY A 269 12.69 10.09 -1.86
N ALA A 270 12.43 9.51 -3.03
CA ALA A 270 12.56 8.07 -3.26
C ALA A 270 14.00 7.57 -3.12
N VAL A 271 14.97 8.29 -3.70
CA VAL A 271 16.39 7.92 -3.61
C VAL A 271 16.91 8.12 -2.19
N GLY A 272 16.59 9.27 -1.58
CA GLY A 272 17.03 9.62 -0.24
C GLY A 272 16.48 8.67 0.82
N SER A 273 15.16 8.40 0.78
CA SER A 273 14.52 7.49 1.73
C SER A 273 15.05 6.07 1.57
N ASN A 274 15.16 5.55 0.34
CA ASN A 274 15.73 4.22 0.10
C ASN A 274 17.17 4.10 0.64
N TYR A 275 18.00 5.14 0.48
CA TYR A 275 19.35 5.14 1.03
C TYR A 275 19.39 5.12 2.56
N THR A 276 18.55 5.90 3.23
CA THR A 276 18.53 5.95 4.70
C THR A 276 17.84 4.74 5.33
N ILE A 277 16.77 4.25 4.72
CA ILE A 277 15.99 3.12 5.24
C ILE A 277 16.80 1.82 5.16
N ARG A 278 17.67 1.66 4.16
CA ARG A 278 18.65 0.55 4.09
C ARG A 278 19.57 0.46 5.31
N ARG A 279 19.76 1.56 6.03
CA ARG A 279 20.63 1.62 7.23
C ARG A 279 19.85 1.34 8.51
N LEU A 280 18.52 1.32 8.44
CA LEU A 280 17.69 0.91 9.56
C LEU A 280 17.81 -0.60 9.72
N GLY A 281 18.11 -1.06 10.94
CA GLY A 281 18.04 -2.48 11.27
C GLY A 281 16.63 -3.00 11.01
N ARG A 282 16.51 -4.26 10.60
CA ARG A 282 15.19 -4.90 10.47
C ARG A 282 14.46 -4.79 11.81
N PRO A 283 13.18 -4.39 11.83
CA PRO A 283 12.42 -4.37 13.07
C PRO A 283 12.38 -5.81 13.61
N GLU A 284 12.70 -6.00 14.88
CA GLU A 284 12.41 -7.26 15.56
C GLU A 284 10.90 -7.47 15.49
N VAL A 285 10.50 -8.59 14.88
CA VAL A 285 9.10 -9.01 14.88
C VAL A 285 8.77 -9.37 16.31
N VAL A 286 8.07 -8.48 17.02
CA VAL A 286 7.57 -8.76 18.37
C VAL A 286 6.48 -9.82 18.24
N GLY A 287 6.89 -11.08 18.24
CA GLY A 287 6.02 -12.21 17.92
C GLY A 287 6.66 -13.59 17.91
N GLU A 288 7.83 -13.79 18.52
CA GLU A 288 8.30 -15.12 18.92
C GLU A 288 8.96 -15.00 20.29
N SER A 289 8.20 -15.34 21.34
CA SER A 289 8.80 -15.63 22.64
C SER A 289 9.60 -16.92 22.48
N ASN A 290 10.92 -16.78 22.28
CA ASN A 290 11.89 -17.84 22.47
C ASN A 290 11.86 -18.28 23.93
N ASP A 291 11.00 -19.22 24.29
CA ASP A 291 11.14 -19.99 25.53
C ASP A 291 12.23 -21.06 25.32
N ASN A 292 13.47 -20.61 25.17
CA ASN A 292 14.64 -21.47 25.29
C ASN A 292 15.11 -21.42 26.74
N SER A 293 14.40 -22.14 27.59
CA SER A 293 14.84 -22.48 28.94
C SER A 293 14.85 -24.00 29.16
N GLU A 294 15.57 -24.73 28.31
CA GLU A 294 15.99 -26.10 28.62
C GLU A 294 16.90 -26.11 29.85
N LYS A 295 16.36 -26.53 30.99
CA LYS A 295 17.14 -27.04 32.12
C LYS A 295 17.54 -28.49 31.82
N PRO A 296 18.76 -28.92 32.18
CA PRO A 296 19.17 -30.31 31.98
C PRO A 296 18.41 -31.20 32.96
N ILE A 297 17.66 -32.17 32.43
CA ILE A 297 17.00 -33.22 33.22
C ILE A 297 18.08 -34.25 33.56
N SER A 298 18.35 -34.41 34.86
CA SER A 298 19.12 -35.51 35.42
C SER A 298 18.37 -36.82 35.25
N GLU A 299 19.07 -37.84 34.74
CA GLU A 299 18.63 -39.23 34.72
C GLU A 299 18.28 -39.70 36.13
N ASP A 300 17.05 -40.15 36.34
CA ASP A 300 16.71 -41.15 37.35
C ASP A 300 15.67 -42.10 36.76
N VAL A 301 16.10 -43.35 36.65
CA VAL A 301 15.36 -44.50 36.12
C VAL A 301 14.31 -44.94 37.13
N VAL A 302 13.03 -44.98 36.73
CA VAL A 302 12.03 -45.90 37.29
C VAL A 302 11.07 -46.36 36.18
N ASP A 303 11.03 -47.68 36.04
CA ASP A 303 10.20 -48.53 35.18
C ASP A 303 8.76 -48.64 35.74
N ASP A 304 7.74 -48.45 34.90
CA ASP A 304 6.48 -49.22 34.98
C ASP A 304 5.63 -49.06 33.70
N GLY A 305 5.49 -50.15 32.95
CA GLY A 305 4.18 -50.73 32.60
C GLY A 305 3.19 -49.98 31.69
N SER A 306 2.93 -50.64 30.55
CA SER A 306 1.61 -50.86 29.90
C SER A 306 1.03 -49.86 28.87
N ASP A 307 1.09 -50.33 27.61
CA ASP A 307 0.13 -50.33 26.48
C ASP A 307 -0.35 -49.02 25.80
N PRO A 308 -0.45 -49.03 24.44
CA PRO A 308 -0.72 -47.87 23.60
C PRO A 308 -2.20 -47.70 23.26
N ASP A 309 -2.56 -46.47 22.88
CA ASP A 309 -3.55 -46.09 21.85
C ASP A 309 -4.21 -44.75 22.23
N LYS A 310 -3.76 -43.69 21.56
CA LYS A 310 -4.45 -42.39 21.50
C LYS A 310 -4.45 -41.87 20.07
N ASP A 311 -5.61 -42.01 19.45
CA ASP A 311 -6.04 -41.24 18.29
C ASP A 311 -6.38 -39.82 18.74
N SER A 312 -5.55 -38.83 18.40
CA SER A 312 -5.96 -37.42 18.30
C SER A 312 -4.84 -36.57 17.71
N PHE A 313 -4.66 -36.58 16.39
CA PHE A 313 -3.88 -35.55 15.70
C PHE A 313 -4.80 -34.36 15.38
N GLY A 314 -4.72 -33.35 16.22
CA GLY A 314 -5.16 -32.00 15.94
C GLY A 314 -3.97 -31.08 15.71
N ASN A 315 -4.07 -30.29 14.64
CA ASN A 315 -3.49 -28.95 14.45
C ASN A 315 -2.04 -28.68 14.90
N SER A 316 -1.13 -28.54 13.93
CA SER A 316 -0.17 -27.43 13.85
C SER A 316 0.72 -27.57 12.61
N ILE A 317 0.32 -26.98 11.48
CA ILE A 317 1.24 -26.74 10.36
C ILE A 317 1.72 -25.30 10.49
N THR A 318 2.89 -25.12 11.09
CA THR A 318 3.66 -23.87 11.05
C THR A 318 4.44 -23.81 9.74
N CYS A 319 4.34 -22.67 9.05
CA CYS A 319 5.03 -22.40 7.79
C CYS A 319 6.55 -22.51 7.98
N VAL A 320 7.15 -23.55 7.41
CA VAL A 320 8.61 -23.69 7.29
C VAL A 320 9.13 -22.60 6.35
N GLU A 321 10.06 -21.78 6.82
CA GLU A 321 10.70 -20.74 6.02
C GLU A 321 11.39 -21.36 4.78
N SER A 322 11.09 -20.79 3.62
CA SER A 322 11.60 -21.15 2.29
C SER A 322 13.14 -21.33 2.17
N SER A 323 13.93 -20.88 3.14
CA SER A 323 15.39 -21.04 3.14
C SER A 323 15.87 -22.41 3.62
N GLU A 324 15.15 -23.04 4.55
CA GLU A 324 15.50 -24.37 5.10
C GLU A 324 15.10 -25.47 4.12
N MET A 325 13.96 -25.31 3.44
CA MET A 325 13.52 -26.21 2.38
C MET A 325 14.50 -26.22 1.19
N PHE A 326 15.05 -25.06 0.82
CA PHE A 326 16.04 -24.95 -0.27
C PHE A 326 17.40 -25.57 0.10
N LYS A 327 17.79 -25.51 1.37
CA LYS A 327 19.00 -26.19 1.87
C LYS A 327 18.84 -27.70 1.88
N ALA A 328 17.69 -28.21 2.35
CA ALA A 328 17.38 -29.64 2.32
C ALA A 328 17.35 -30.18 0.88
N PHE A 329 16.77 -29.42 -0.06
CA PHE A 329 16.69 -29.80 -1.46
C PHE A 329 18.06 -29.83 -2.15
N LYS A 330 18.93 -28.86 -1.85
CA LYS A 330 20.31 -28.83 -2.36
C LYS A 330 21.14 -30.01 -1.83
N GLN A 331 20.90 -30.40 -0.58
CA GLN A 331 21.54 -31.57 0.04
C GLN A 331 21.08 -32.90 -0.56
N LEU A 332 19.84 -32.97 -1.06
CA LEU A 332 19.32 -34.11 -1.82
C LEU A 332 19.90 -34.15 -3.24
N ASN A 333 19.98 -33.00 -3.93
CA ASN A 333 20.55 -32.90 -5.29
C ASN A 333 22.03 -33.33 -5.35
N ASP A 334 22.81 -33.06 -4.30
CA ASP A 334 24.22 -33.44 -4.24
C ASP A 334 24.46 -34.95 -4.04
N ASN A 335 23.41 -35.73 -3.69
CA ASN A 335 23.51 -37.17 -3.36
C ASN A 335 22.97 -38.13 -4.44
N VAL A 336 22.40 -37.63 -5.55
CA VAL A 336 21.81 -38.48 -6.61
C VAL A 336 22.71 -38.50 -7.85
N LYS A 337 23.04 -39.70 -8.35
CA LYS A 337 24.03 -39.93 -9.44
C LYS A 337 23.43 -40.41 -10.78
N SER A 338 22.11 -40.47 -10.92
CA SER A 338 21.44 -40.92 -12.15
C SER A 338 20.89 -39.73 -12.95
N ASN A 339 21.19 -39.69 -14.25
CA ASN A 339 20.78 -38.60 -15.14
C ASN A 339 19.26 -38.55 -15.41
N GLU A 340 18.53 -39.67 -15.28
CA GLU A 340 17.07 -39.70 -15.49
C GLU A 340 16.31 -39.06 -14.31
N THR A 341 16.83 -39.19 -13.09
CA THR A 341 16.21 -38.61 -11.89
C THR A 341 16.37 -37.08 -11.82
N ILE A 342 17.45 -36.55 -12.41
CA ILE A 342 17.72 -35.10 -12.47
C ILE A 342 16.74 -34.38 -13.40
N GLU A 343 16.38 -34.99 -14.54
CA GLU A 343 15.44 -34.39 -15.51
C GLU A 343 14.01 -34.34 -14.93
N ILE A 344 13.60 -35.37 -14.18
CA ILE A 344 12.32 -35.38 -13.45
C ILE A 344 12.30 -34.29 -12.36
N ILE A 345 13.41 -34.08 -11.65
CA ILE A 345 13.50 -33.05 -10.61
C ILE A 345 13.49 -31.64 -11.22
N GLU A 346 14.19 -31.41 -12.33
CA GLU A 346 14.20 -30.10 -13.01
C GLU A 346 12.83 -29.74 -13.59
N ASP A 347 12.14 -30.67 -14.26
CA ASP A 347 10.78 -30.44 -14.77
C ASP A 347 9.78 -30.17 -13.64
N THR A 348 9.95 -30.84 -12.49
CA THR A 348 9.09 -30.64 -11.31
C THR A 348 9.39 -29.32 -10.59
N VAL A 349 10.65 -28.87 -10.57
CA VAL A 349 11.03 -27.55 -10.03
C VAL A 349 10.43 -26.42 -10.87
N ILE A 350 10.42 -26.57 -12.20
CA ILE A 350 9.75 -25.62 -13.11
C ILE A 350 8.24 -25.60 -12.84
N GLU A 351 7.61 -26.76 -12.65
CA GLU A 351 6.16 -26.84 -12.36
C GLU A 351 5.80 -26.21 -10.99
N ILE A 352 6.68 -26.34 -9.98
CA ILE A 352 6.54 -25.73 -8.65
C ILE A 352 6.81 -24.21 -8.68
N GLU A 353 7.75 -23.75 -9.50
CA GLU A 353 7.97 -22.31 -9.74
C GLU A 353 6.78 -21.68 -10.47
N GLU A 354 6.15 -22.38 -11.41
CA GLU A 354 4.90 -21.93 -12.04
C GLU A 354 3.72 -21.94 -11.06
N THR A 355 3.65 -22.90 -10.13
CA THR A 355 2.59 -22.88 -9.09
C THR A 355 2.79 -21.82 -8.02
N LYS A 356 4.01 -21.27 -7.86
CA LYS A 356 4.27 -20.13 -6.95
C LYS A 356 3.56 -18.84 -7.36
N GLU A 357 3.15 -18.70 -8.63
CA GLU A 357 2.31 -17.59 -9.10
C GLU A 357 0.80 -17.78 -8.77
N SER A 358 0.36 -18.98 -8.38
CA SER A 358 -1.01 -19.31 -8.01
C SER A 358 -1.09 -19.79 -6.55
N GLN A 359 -1.49 -18.92 -5.62
CA GLN A 359 -1.56 -19.15 -4.17
C GLN A 359 -2.47 -20.33 -3.74
N GLU A 360 -2.02 -21.58 -3.86
CA GLU A 360 -2.72 -22.75 -3.30
C GLU A 360 -1.73 -23.65 -2.54
N ALA A 361 -1.65 -23.46 -1.22
CA ALA A 361 -0.79 -24.24 -0.32
C ALA A 361 -1.26 -25.70 -0.15
N GLU A 362 -2.52 -25.99 -0.43
CA GLU A 362 -3.13 -27.32 -0.26
C GLU A 362 -2.71 -28.29 -1.39
N ILE A 363 -2.58 -27.80 -2.63
CA ILE A 363 -2.09 -28.59 -3.78
C ILE A 363 -0.61 -28.93 -3.64
N ILE A 364 0.18 -28.03 -3.06
CA ILE A 364 1.62 -28.22 -2.84
C ILE A 364 1.85 -29.34 -1.81
N SER A 365 1.05 -29.39 -0.74
CA SER A 365 1.12 -30.48 0.26
C SER A 365 0.80 -31.85 -0.36
N GLU A 366 -0.25 -31.94 -1.17
CA GLU A 366 -0.68 -33.19 -1.80
C GLU A 366 0.35 -33.69 -2.82
N LYS A 367 0.92 -32.78 -3.63
CA LYS A 367 1.99 -33.10 -4.58
C LYS A 367 3.30 -33.50 -3.90
N ILE A 368 3.69 -32.86 -2.79
CA ILE A 368 4.90 -33.24 -2.02
C ILE A 368 4.76 -34.64 -1.42
N THR A 369 3.55 -35.01 -0.97
CA THR A 369 3.29 -36.36 -0.44
C THR A 369 3.34 -37.42 -1.54
N ASP A 370 2.86 -37.11 -2.74
CA ASP A 370 2.94 -37.99 -3.92
C ASP A 370 4.39 -38.16 -4.43
N ILE A 371 5.23 -37.13 -4.27
CA ILE A 371 6.67 -37.16 -4.57
C ILE A 371 7.42 -38.07 -3.58
N ASP A 372 7.16 -37.95 -2.28
CA ASP A 372 7.79 -38.81 -1.25
C ASP A 372 7.44 -40.29 -1.51
N CYS A 373 6.19 -40.57 -1.90
CA CYS A 373 5.78 -41.92 -2.32
C CYS A 373 6.49 -42.41 -3.60
N ARG A 374 6.68 -41.58 -4.63
CA ARG A 374 7.35 -42.00 -5.88
C ARG A 374 8.85 -42.23 -5.70
N VAL A 375 9.53 -41.38 -4.95
CA VAL A 375 10.96 -41.54 -4.64
C VAL A 375 11.18 -42.77 -3.75
N HIS A 376 10.30 -43.05 -2.78
CA HIS A 376 10.40 -44.27 -1.97
C HIS A 376 10.14 -45.57 -2.78
N VAL A 377 9.37 -45.50 -3.87
CA VAL A 377 9.09 -46.65 -4.75
C VAL A 377 10.29 -46.94 -5.67
N GLU A 378 10.89 -45.93 -6.28
CA GLU A 378 12.08 -46.12 -7.16
C GLU A 378 13.32 -46.58 -6.39
N VAL A 379 13.55 -46.09 -5.17
CA VAL A 379 14.69 -46.51 -4.34
C VAL A 379 14.55 -47.96 -3.84
N ASN A 380 13.33 -48.46 -3.68
CA ASN A 380 13.10 -49.85 -3.28
C ASN A 380 13.24 -50.84 -4.45
N ASP A 381 12.93 -50.45 -5.69
CA ASP A 381 13.07 -51.32 -6.86
C ASP A 381 14.54 -51.53 -7.29
N GLU A 382 15.45 -50.57 -7.03
CA GLU A 382 16.90 -50.78 -7.24
C GLU A 382 17.57 -51.67 -6.18
N SER A 383 16.86 -52.05 -5.11
CA SER A 383 17.38 -52.94 -4.05
C SER A 383 17.02 -54.42 -4.25
N ILE A 384 16.32 -54.77 -5.33
CA ILE A 384 16.01 -56.15 -5.72
C ILE A 384 16.41 -56.38 -7.17
N THR A 385 17.72 -56.53 -7.43
CA THR A 385 18.25 -57.40 -8.51
C THR A 385 19.70 -57.79 -8.26
#